data_AF-A0A1G1DBJ1-F1
#
_entry.id   AF-A0A1G1DBJ1-F1
#
_cell.length_a   1.000
_cell.length_b   1.000
_cell.length_c   1.000
_cell.angle_alpha   90.00
_cell.angle_beta   90.00
_cell.angle_gamma   90.00
#
_symmetry.space_group_name_H-M   'P 1'
#
loop_
_entity.id
_entity.type
_entity.pdbx_description
1 polymer ?
#
loop_
_entity_poly.entity_id
_entity_poly.type
_entity_poly.pdbx_seq_one_letter_code
_entity_poly.pdbx_strand_id
1 'polypeptide(L)'
;MFRFRLESVLNYRKTIEENLLKELSELRRQLSLEEDRLKMMIFEKDSHINDLGSLQKGGITLQIEDIKLYFSYLNGLELKIKNHGDIIKKCRERVDKKLAEVVNAMKNRKILEVIKERGY
;
A
#
# COMPACT_ATOMS: atom_id res chain seq x y z
N MET A 1 -43.31 -21.24 0.89
CA MET A 1 -41.95 -20.74 1.17
C MET A 1 -41.94 -19.23 0.90
N PHE A 2 -41.70 -18.40 1.90
CA PHE A 2 -41.73 -16.92 1.75
C PHE A 2 -40.50 -16.49 0.93
N ARG A 3 -40.70 -15.94 -0.27
CA ARG A 3 -39.63 -15.25 -1.01
C ARG A 3 -39.64 -13.80 -0.59
N PHE A 4 -38.55 -13.37 0.04
CA PHE A 4 -38.31 -11.97 0.33
C PHE A 4 -38.40 -11.15 -0.97
N ARG A 5 -39.25 -10.12 -0.97
CA ARG A 5 -39.57 -9.36 -2.20
C ARG A 5 -38.36 -8.64 -2.81
N LEU A 6 -37.35 -8.35 -1.98
CA LEU A 6 -36.12 -7.66 -2.39
C LEU A 6 -34.90 -8.60 -2.46
N GLU A 7 -35.09 -9.91 -2.59
CA GLU A 7 -33.98 -10.88 -2.62
C GLU A 7 -33.00 -10.60 -3.77
N SER A 8 -33.49 -10.21 -4.95
CA SER A 8 -32.65 -9.83 -6.09
C SER A 8 -31.77 -8.62 -5.77
N VAL A 9 -32.33 -7.60 -5.10
CA VAL A 9 -31.61 -6.40 -4.69
C VAL A 9 -30.59 -6.72 -3.61
N LEU A 10 -30.93 -7.57 -2.65
CA LEU A 10 -30.01 -8.03 -1.61
C LEU A 10 -28.82 -8.78 -2.21
N ASN A 11 -29.07 -9.69 -3.17
CA ASN A 11 -28.00 -10.41 -3.85
C ASN A 11 -27.11 -9.49 -4.69
N TYR A 12 -27.70 -8.53 -5.40
CA TYR A 12 -26.93 -7.52 -6.12
C TYR A 12 -26.02 -6.71 -5.20
N ARG A 13 -26.51 -6.29 -4.03
CA ARG A 13 -25.68 -5.56 -3.04
C ARG A 13 -24.57 -6.42 -2.46
N LYS A 14 -24.80 -7.72 -2.25
CA LYS A 14 -23.73 -8.67 -1.85
C LYS A 14 -22.64 -8.75 -2.91
N THR A 15 -23.01 -8.87 -4.19
CA THR A 15 -22.04 -8.90 -5.29
C THR A 15 -21.22 -7.60 -5.38
N ILE A 16 -21.84 -6.43 -5.16
CA ILE A 16 -21.12 -5.16 -5.09
C ILE A 16 -20.09 -5.17 -3.95
N GLU A 17 -20.50 -5.57 -2.75
CA GLU A 17 -19.60 -5.64 -1.58
C GLU A 17 -18.43 -6.60 -1.83
N GLU A 18 -18.70 -7.79 -2.39
CA GLU A 18 -17.67 -8.77 -2.75
C GLU A 18 -16.65 -8.21 -3.75
N ASN A 19 -17.11 -7.49 -4.77
CA ASN A 19 -16.21 -6.87 -5.75
C ASN A 19 -15.36 -5.77 -5.12
N LEU A 20 -15.95 -4.90 -4.28
CA LEU A 20 -15.21 -3.85 -3.58
C LEU A 20 -14.18 -4.44 -2.60
N LEU A 21 -14.48 -5.55 -1.94
CA LEU A 21 -13.54 -6.26 -1.07
C LEU A 21 -12.36 -6.87 -1.85
N LYS A 22 -12.60 -7.40 -3.05
CA LYS A 22 -11.53 -7.88 -3.95
C LYS A 22 -10.62 -6.74 -4.36
N GLU A 23 -11.19 -5.63 -4.85
CA GLU A 23 -10.42 -4.44 -5.23
C GLU A 23 -9.61 -3.87 -4.05
N LEU A 24 -10.21 -3.82 -2.86
CA LEU A 24 -9.51 -3.40 -1.65
C LEU A 24 -8.31 -4.30 -1.33
N SER A 25 -8.47 -5.61 -1.49
CA SER A 25 -7.41 -6.59 -1.24
C SER A 25 -6.25 -6.40 -2.21
N GLU A 26 -6.54 -6.12 -3.48
CA GLU A 26 -5.52 -5.81 -4.49
C GLU A 26 -4.77 -4.52 -4.16
N LEU A 27 -5.49 -3.45 -3.79
CA LEU A 27 -4.87 -2.17 -3.40
C LEU A 27 -3.99 -2.32 -2.15
N ARG A 28 -4.42 -3.10 -1.15
CA ARG A 28 -3.60 -3.40 0.03
C ARG A 28 -2.34 -4.18 -0.32
N ARG A 29 -2.44 -5.16 -1.22
CA ARG A 29 -1.28 -5.90 -1.72
C ARG A 29 -0.30 -4.98 -2.43
N GLN A 30 -0.79 -4.09 -3.29
CA GLN A 30 0.06 -3.10 -3.97
C GLN A 30 0.75 -2.17 -2.96
N LEU A 31 0.02 -1.65 -1.97
CA LEU A 31 0.60 -0.83 -0.90
C LEU A 31 1.73 -1.56 -0.17
N SER A 32 1.49 -2.82 0.24
CA SER A 32 2.51 -3.63 0.92
C SER A 32 3.77 -3.80 0.08
N LEU A 33 3.61 -4.08 -1.22
CA LEU A 33 4.74 -4.23 -2.13
C LEU A 33 5.56 -2.93 -2.26
N GLU A 34 4.89 -1.78 -2.33
CA GLU A 34 5.60 -0.49 -2.38
C GLU A 34 6.30 -0.16 -1.07
N GLU A 35 5.70 -0.48 0.08
CA GLU A 35 6.33 -0.32 1.40
C GLU A 35 7.56 -1.21 1.55
N ASP A 36 7.50 -2.46 1.08
CA ASP A 36 8.65 -3.37 1.12
C ASP A 36 9.77 -2.91 0.18
N ARG A 37 9.44 -2.37 -1.01
CA ARG A 37 10.42 -1.74 -1.88
C ARG A 37 11.12 -0.55 -1.21
N LEU A 38 10.38 0.30 -0.50
CA LEU A 38 10.98 1.42 0.24
C LEU A 38 11.96 0.91 1.30
N LYS A 39 11.59 -0.12 2.06
CA LYS A 39 12.49 -0.73 3.06
C LYS A 39 13.77 -1.25 2.42
N MET A 40 13.66 -1.91 1.26
CA MET A 40 14.83 -2.40 0.52
C MET A 40 15.75 -1.26 0.07
N MET A 41 15.19 -0.14 -0.42
CA MET A 41 15.99 1.03 -0.81
C MET A 41 16.71 1.67 0.39
N ILE A 42 16.03 1.75 1.54
CA ILE A 42 16.63 2.27 2.78
C ILE A 42 17.74 1.35 3.25
N PHE A 43 17.50 0.04 3.26
CA PHE A 43 18.51 -0.96 3.62
C PHE A 43 19.74 -0.89 2.71
N GLU A 44 19.53 -0.75 1.39
CA GLU A 44 20.61 -0.56 0.42
C GLU A 44 21.43 0.70 0.72
N LYS A 45 20.75 1.82 1.02
CA LYS A 45 21.41 3.07 1.41
C LYS A 45 22.30 2.87 2.64
N ASP A 46 21.75 2.25 3.69
CA ASP A 46 22.46 2.02 4.94
C ASP A 46 23.64 1.06 4.75
N SER A 47 23.48 0.02 3.93
CA SER A 47 24.58 -0.89 3.56
C SER A 47 25.72 -0.15 2.90
N HIS A 48 25.45 0.71 1.92
CA HIS A 48 26.48 1.48 1.24
C HIS A 48 27.21 2.47 2.16
N ILE A 49 26.48 3.09 3.10
CA ILE A 49 27.08 3.96 4.11
C ILE A 49 28.01 3.16 5.03
N ASN A 50 27.58 1.97 5.46
CA ASN A 50 28.39 1.09 6.31
C ASN A 50 29.63 0.57 5.61
N ASP A 51 29.53 0.20 4.33
CA ASP A 51 30.66 -0.23 3.50
C ASP A 51 31.69 0.89 3.39
N LEU A 52 31.24 2.12 3.09
CA LEU A 52 32.11 3.30 3.02
C LEU A 52 32.82 3.57 4.36
N GLY A 53 32.07 3.50 5.47
CA GLY A 53 32.64 3.67 6.81
C GLY A 53 33.65 2.57 7.18
N SER A 54 33.44 1.34 6.70
CA SER A 54 34.34 0.20 6.94
C SER A 54 35.64 0.35 6.14
N LEU A 55 35.57 0.79 4.88
CA LEU A 55 36.75 1.10 4.06
C LEU A 55 37.61 2.19 4.72
N GLN A 56 36.97 3.25 5.23
CA GLN A 56 37.67 4.33 5.92
C GLN A 56 38.35 3.84 7.22
N LYS A 57 37.67 3.03 8.04
CA LYS A 57 38.23 2.47 9.28
C LYS A 57 39.36 1.46 9.02
N GLY A 58 39.31 0.76 7.88
CA GLY A 58 40.35 -0.16 7.44
C GLY A 58 41.63 0.52 6.92
N GLY A 59 41.70 1.85 6.93
CA GLY A 59 42.86 2.60 6.46
C GLY A 59 42.96 2.69 4.93
N ILE A 60 41.92 2.29 4.19
CA ILE A 60 41.88 2.40 2.74
C ILE A 60 41.61 3.86 2.38
N THR A 61 42.58 4.49 1.70
CA THR A 61 42.41 5.85 1.18
C THR A 61 41.71 5.75 -0.18
N LEU A 62 40.45 6.15 -0.22
CA LEU A 62 39.69 6.28 -1.47
C LEU A 62 40.18 7.51 -2.26
N GLN A 63 40.17 7.41 -3.59
CA GLN A 63 40.43 8.58 -4.43
C GLN A 63 39.27 9.58 -4.30
N ILE A 64 39.56 10.86 -4.53
CA ILE A 64 38.56 11.93 -4.41
C ILE A 64 37.40 11.70 -5.40
N GLU A 65 37.71 11.15 -6.57
CA GLU A 65 36.77 10.76 -7.62
C GLU A 65 35.80 9.67 -7.13
N ASP A 66 36.31 8.65 -6.45
CA ASP A 66 35.49 7.56 -5.89
C ASP A 66 34.55 8.11 -4.82
N ILE A 67 35.06 8.96 -3.92
CA ILE A 67 34.26 9.61 -2.89
C ILE A 67 33.12 10.42 -3.50
N LYS A 68 33.40 11.21 -4.54
CA LYS A 68 32.37 11.98 -5.26
C LYS A 68 31.32 11.08 -5.89
N LEU A 69 31.72 9.95 -6.48
CA LEU A 69 30.80 8.99 -7.08
C LEU A 69 29.86 8.39 -6.01
N TYR A 70 30.41 7.99 -4.86
CA TYR A 70 29.61 7.49 -3.73
C TYR A 70 28.59 8.51 -3.24
N PHE A 71 29.01 9.75 -3.00
CA PHE A 71 28.07 10.80 -2.56
C PHE A 71 26.99 11.08 -3.60
N SER A 72 27.35 11.13 -4.89
CA SER A 72 26.39 11.31 -5.97
C SER A 72 25.37 10.17 -6.01
N TYR A 73 25.82 8.93 -5.82
CA TYR A 73 24.95 7.76 -5.76
C TYR A 73 23.98 7.83 -4.56
N LEU A 74 24.50 8.09 -3.36
CA LEU A 74 23.70 8.19 -2.14
C LEU A 74 22.66 9.30 -2.23
N ASN A 75 23.02 10.46 -2.78
CA ASN A 75 22.08 11.56 -3.02
C ASN A 75 20.97 11.15 -4.01
N GLY A 76 21.33 10.42 -5.07
CA GLY A 76 20.36 9.88 -6.02
C GLY A 76 19.40 8.88 -5.37
N LEU A 77 19.92 8.00 -4.50
CA LEU A 77 19.12 7.02 -3.76
C LEU A 77 18.19 7.71 -2.75
N GLU A 78 18.67 8.74 -2.06
CA GLU A 78 17.87 9.56 -1.14
C GLU A 78 16.69 10.25 -1.85
N LEU A 79 16.94 10.82 -3.04
CA LEU A 79 15.88 11.40 -3.85
C LEU A 79 14.85 10.35 -4.30
N LYS A 80 15.31 9.16 -4.71
CA LYS A 80 14.41 8.04 -5.06
C LYS A 80 13.56 7.61 -3.87
N ILE A 81 14.16 7.43 -2.69
CA ILE A 81 13.45 7.08 -1.44
C ILE A 81 12.37 8.13 -1.13
N LYS A 82 12.71 9.41 -1.23
CA LYS A 82 11.75 10.50 -1.00
C LYS A 82 10.57 10.44 -1.99
N ASN A 83 10.86 10.33 -3.28
CA ASN A 83 9.83 10.25 -4.32
C ASN A 83 8.97 8.99 -4.17
N HIS A 84 9.54 7.88 -3.73
CA HIS A 84 8.83 6.63 -3.49
C HIS A 84 7.90 6.74 -2.27
N GLY A 85 8.26 7.55 -1.28
CA GLY A 85 7.36 7.94 -0.18
C GLY A 85 6.05 8.58 -0.68
N ASP A 86 6.12 9.43 -1.70
CA ASP A 86 4.91 10.04 -2.30
C ASP A 86 4.04 9.01 -3.03
N ILE A 87 4.65 7.99 -3.64
CA ILE A 87 3.92 6.87 -4.26
C ILE A 87 3.16 6.09 -3.19
N ILE A 88 3.81 5.73 -2.09
CA ILE A 88 3.18 5.03 -0.95
C ILE A 88 2.03 5.86 -0.38
N LYS A 89 2.22 7.18 -0.22
CA LYS A 89 1.16 8.07 0.23
C LYS A 89 -0.07 8.00 -0.68
N LYS A 90 0.12 8.08 -1.99
CA LYS A 90 -0.99 7.93 -2.96
C LYS A 90 -1.64 6.54 -2.90
N CYS A 91 -0.87 5.48 -2.69
CA CYS A 91 -1.43 4.13 -2.51
C CYS A 91 -2.28 4.03 -1.23
N ARG A 92 -1.83 4.60 -0.11
CA ARG A 92 -2.61 4.67 1.14
C ARG A 92 -3.92 5.42 0.94
N GLU A 93 -3.88 6.58 0.31
CA GLU A 93 -5.08 7.36 0.00
C GLU A 93 -6.10 6.56 -0.85
N ARG A 94 -5.63 5.73 -1.79
CA ARG A 94 -6.51 4.84 -2.58
C ARG A 94 -7.13 3.74 -1.72
N VAL A 95 -6.34 3.11 -0.84
CA VAL A 95 -6.83 2.10 0.11
C VAL A 95 -7.90 2.71 1.02
N ASP A 96 -7.67 3.90 1.56
CA ASP A 96 -8.61 4.57 2.47
C ASP A 96 -9.93 4.92 1.77
N LYS A 97 -9.86 5.43 0.54
CA LYS A 97 -11.07 5.67 -0.28
C LYS A 97 -11.85 4.38 -0.52
N LYS A 98 -11.17 3.29 -0.91
CA LYS A 98 -11.82 2.01 -1.15
C LYS A 98 -12.41 1.41 0.13
N LEU A 99 -11.75 1.58 1.27
CA LEU A 99 -12.29 1.19 2.58
C LEU A 99 -13.61 1.91 2.88
N ALA A 100 -13.68 3.21 2.63
CA ALA A 100 -14.92 3.96 2.82
C ALA A 100 -16.06 3.46 1.91
N GLU A 101 -15.75 3.11 0.65
CA GLU A 101 -16.72 2.50 -0.27
C GLU A 101 -17.23 1.15 0.23
N VAL A 102 -16.33 0.26 0.70
CA VAL A 102 -16.70 -1.03 1.29
C VAL A 102 -17.62 -0.84 2.49
N VAL A 103 -17.27 0.06 3.42
CA VAL A 103 -18.10 0.33 4.61
C VAL A 103 -19.49 0.82 4.21
N ASN A 104 -19.60 1.67 3.20
CA ASN A 104 -20.90 2.13 2.72
C ASN A 104 -21.70 1.00 2.04
N ALA A 105 -21.05 0.14 1.26
CA ALA A 105 -21.70 -1.03 0.67
C ALA A 105 -22.21 -2.01 1.74
N MET A 106 -21.42 -2.26 2.79
CA MET A 106 -21.82 -3.09 3.94
C MET A 106 -23.05 -2.53 4.65
N LYS A 107 -23.06 -1.22 4.96
CA LYS A 107 -24.23 -0.56 5.58
C LYS A 107 -25.49 -0.74 4.74
N ASN A 108 -25.35 -0.51 3.44
CA ASN A 108 -26.42 -0.64 2.47
C ASN A 108 -26.98 -2.06 2.37
N ARG A 109 -26.12 -3.09 2.40
CA ARG A 109 -26.54 -4.49 2.49
C ARG A 109 -27.26 -4.77 3.81
N LYS A 110 -26.69 -4.31 4.93
CA LYS A 110 -27.21 -4.61 6.28
C LYS A 110 -28.62 -4.09 6.48
N ILE A 111 -28.97 -2.94 5.91
CA ILE A 111 -30.34 -2.41 5.93
C ILE A 111 -31.33 -3.42 5.32
N LEU A 112 -31.00 -4.01 4.16
CA LEU A 112 -31.88 -5.00 3.51
C LEU A 112 -31.96 -6.32 4.29
N GLU A 113 -30.86 -6.74 4.92
CA GLU A 113 -30.88 -7.92 5.79
C GLU A 113 -31.83 -7.72 6.98
N VAL A 114 -31.78 -6.55 7.62
CA VAL A 114 -32.69 -6.23 8.74
C VAL A 114 -34.15 -6.20 8.29
N ILE A 115 -34.45 -5.69 7.09
CA ILE A 115 -35.81 -5.69 6.53
C ILE A 115 -36.28 -7.14 6.31
N LYS A 116 -35.44 -8.00 5.74
CA LYS A 116 -35.71 -9.42 5.53
C LYS A 116 -35.95 -10.17 6.85
N GLU A 117 -35.13 -9.92 7.86
CA GLU A 117 -35.26 -10.53 9.21
C GLU A 117 -36.56 -10.13 9.90
N ARG A 118 -37.03 -8.90 9.67
CA ARG A 118 -38.31 -8.39 10.21
C ARG A 118 -39.55 -8.92 9.47
N GLY A 119 -39.37 -9.73 8.42
CA GLY A 119 -40.47 -10.38 7.70
C GLY A 119 -41.24 -9.49 6.73
N TYR A 120 -40.66 -8.35 6.31
CA TYR A 120 -41.21 -7.49 5.25
C TYR A 120 -40.81 -7.97 3.85
#